data_AF-A0A0M2NML1-F1
#
_entry.id   AF-A0A0M2NML1-F1
#
_cell.length_a   1.000
_cell.length_b   1.000
_cell.length_c   1.000
_cell.angle_alpha   90.00
_cell.angle_beta   90.00
_cell.angle_gamma   90.00
#
_symmetry.space_group_name_H-M   'P 1'
#
loop_
_entity.id
_entity.type
_entity.pdbx_description
1 polymer ?
#
loop_
_entity_poly.entity_id
_entity_poly.type
_entity_poly.pdbx_seq_one_letter_code
_entity_poly.pdbx_strand_id
1 'polypeptide(L)'
;MVQINEDEKAAKVIVPDYQLSLAIGKEGQNARLAAKLTGWKIDIKSQSQIEEQVFGEKFANADTSLDSMENEFDVIDELNEEEAQEEIEEDILLDEMEETGAPSEDTPAEETTEQG
;
A
#
# COMPACT_ATOMS: atom_id res chain seq x y z
N MET A 1 8.11 -14.82 10.56
CA MET A 1 8.26 -16.29 10.52
C MET A 1 9.74 -16.66 10.70
N VAL A 2 10.06 -17.82 11.28
CA VAL A 2 11.45 -18.30 11.39
C VAL A 2 11.54 -19.73 10.87
N GLN A 3 12.52 -20.01 10.00
CA GLN A 3 12.85 -21.32 9.47
C GLN A 3 14.24 -21.72 9.96
N ILE A 4 14.39 -22.95 10.44
CA ILE A 4 15.61 -23.44 11.07
C ILE A 4 16.12 -24.62 10.23
N ASN A 5 17.38 -24.55 9.82
CA ASN A 5 18.14 -25.65 9.26
C ASN A 5 19.19 -26.08 10.29
N GLU A 6 18.93 -27.19 10.98
CA GLU A 6 19.78 -27.69 12.06
C GLU A 6 21.12 -28.24 11.52
N ASP A 7 21.11 -28.86 10.34
CA ASP A 7 22.30 -29.44 9.72
C ASP A 7 23.34 -28.38 9.37
N GLU A 8 22.88 -27.23 8.87
CA GLU A 8 23.75 -26.11 8.48
C GLU A 8 23.97 -25.08 9.59
N LYS A 9 23.34 -25.26 10.76
CA LYS A 9 23.21 -24.25 11.82
C LYS A 9 22.82 -22.89 11.26
N ALA A 10 21.79 -22.88 10.41
CA ALA A 10 21.30 -21.69 9.74
C ALA A 10 19.84 -21.42 10.12
N ALA A 11 19.51 -20.15 10.33
CA ALA A 11 18.17 -19.68 10.63
C ALA A 11 17.80 -18.58 9.64
N LYS A 12 16.69 -18.77 8.93
CA LYS A 12 16.10 -17.76 8.05
C LYS A 12 14.92 -17.11 8.76
N VAL A 13 14.98 -15.80 8.91
CA VAL A 13 13.98 -14.98 9.60
C VAL A 13 13.28 -14.10 8.58
N ILE A 14 11.97 -14.22 8.49
CA ILE A 14 11.13 -13.40 7.63
C ILE A 14 10.40 -12.39 8.49
N VAL A 15 10.64 -11.11 8.23
CA VAL A 15 10.05 -9.97 8.96
C VAL A 15 9.21 -9.11 8.02
N PRO A 16 8.24 -8.33 8.53
CA PRO A 16 7.60 -7.29 7.73
C PRO A 16 8.61 -6.25 7.24
N ASP A 17 8.37 -5.64 6.08
CA ASP A 17 9.29 -4.69 5.44
C ASP A 17 9.68 -3.52 6.34
N TYR A 18 8.70 -2.95 7.08
CA TYR A 18 8.93 -1.86 8.02
C TYR A 18 9.82 -2.24 9.22
N GLN A 19 10.04 -3.54 9.49
CA GLN A 19 10.91 -4.02 10.57
C GLN A 19 12.27 -4.51 10.08
N LEU A 20 12.51 -4.56 8.76
CA LEU A 20 13.76 -5.08 8.20
C LEU A 20 14.99 -4.36 8.78
N SER A 21 14.95 -3.03 8.80
CA SER A 21 16.05 -2.23 9.34
C SER A 21 16.27 -2.45 10.84
N LEU A 22 15.20 -2.65 11.62
CA LEU A 22 15.30 -2.92 13.06
C LEU A 22 15.87 -4.31 13.32
N ALA A 23 15.43 -5.31 12.54
CA ALA A 23 15.89 -6.68 12.64
C ALA A 23 17.38 -6.81 12.28
N ILE A 24 17.84 -6.11 11.23
CA ILE A 24 19.26 -6.05 10.84
C ILE A 24 20.07 -5.22 11.87
N GLY A 25 19.51 -4.09 12.31
CA GLY A 25 20.17 -3.10 13.15
C GLY A 25 21.16 -2.23 12.37
N LYS A 26 21.64 -1.15 13.01
CA LYS A 26 22.65 -0.27 12.42
C LYS A 26 23.91 -1.07 12.06
N GLU A 27 24.36 -0.96 10.81
CA GLU A 27 25.53 -1.71 10.30
C GLU A 27 25.43 -3.24 10.50
N GLY A 28 24.22 -3.80 10.59
CA GLY A 28 24.01 -5.23 10.81
C GLY A 28 24.37 -5.70 12.22
N GLN A 29 24.49 -4.79 13.19
CA GLN A 29 24.92 -5.12 14.55
C GLN A 29 24.00 -6.13 15.22
N ASN A 30 22.68 -6.02 15.05
CA ASN A 30 21.72 -6.91 15.70
C ASN A 30 21.86 -8.34 15.15
N ALA A 31 21.89 -8.48 13.82
CA ALA A 31 22.11 -9.76 13.16
C ALA A 31 23.46 -10.39 13.54
N ARG A 32 24.55 -9.60 13.58
CA ARG A 32 25.89 -10.08 13.94
C ARG A 32 25.97 -10.53 15.40
N LEU A 33 25.36 -9.79 16.32
CA LEU A 33 25.30 -10.16 17.73
C LEU A 33 24.48 -11.44 17.92
N ALA A 34 23.31 -11.55 17.28
CA ALA A 34 22.49 -12.76 17.33
C ALA A 34 23.25 -13.98 16.81
N ALA A 35 23.95 -13.85 15.68
CA ALA A 35 24.79 -14.92 15.13
C ALA A 35 25.92 -15.33 16.09
N LYS A 36 26.57 -14.36 16.75
CA LYS A 36 27.64 -14.62 17.72
C LYS A 36 27.13 -15.27 19.00
N LEU A 37 25.96 -14.86 19.50
CA LEU A 37 25.37 -15.38 20.73
C LEU A 37 24.82 -16.80 20.56
N THR A 38 24.21 -17.07 19.42
CA THR A 38 23.62 -18.38 19.12
C THR A 38 24.64 -19.35 18.53
N GLY A 39 25.62 -18.85 17.79
CA GLY A 39 26.50 -19.68 16.96
C GLY A 39 25.83 -20.13 15.66
N TRP A 40 24.73 -19.49 15.25
CA TRP A 40 23.98 -19.79 14.04
C TRP A 40 24.21 -18.73 12.97
N LYS A 41 24.09 -19.13 11.70
CA LYS A 41 23.99 -18.20 10.58
C LYS A 41 22.57 -17.63 10.55
N ILE A 42 22.43 -16.32 10.73
CA ILE A 42 21.13 -15.63 10.72
C ILE A 42 20.98 -14.92 9.36
N ASP A 43 20.02 -15.36 8.56
CA ASP A 43 19.59 -14.67 7.33
C ASP A 43 18.26 -13.96 7.60
N ILE A 44 18.18 -12.66 7.33
CA ILE A 44 16.98 -11.86 7.59
C ILE A 44 16.48 -11.31 6.26
N LYS A 45 15.25 -11.66 5.90
CA LYS A 45 14.58 -11.17 4.69
C LYS A 45 13.24 -10.53 5.03
N SER A 46 12.83 -9.55 4.24
CA SER A 46 11.47 -9.01 4.35
C SER A 46 10.45 -9.89 3.63
N GLN A 47 9.17 -9.69 3.91
CA GLN A 47 8.09 -10.39 3.20
C GLN A 47 8.13 -10.10 1.70
N SER A 48 8.27 -8.84 1.31
CA SER A 48 8.36 -8.44 -0.10
C SER A 48 9.55 -9.10 -0.82
N GLN A 49 10.70 -9.22 -0.15
CA GLN A 49 11.88 -9.91 -0.72
C GLN A 49 11.64 -11.41 -0.94
N ILE A 50 10.85 -12.06 -0.08
CA ILE A 50 10.50 -13.48 -0.25
C ILE A 50 9.50 -13.63 -1.38
N GLU A 51 8.51 -12.75 -1.47
CA GLU A 51 7.51 -12.76 -2.55
C GLU A 51 8.16 -12.57 -3.92
N GLU A 52 9.05 -11.59 -4.06
CA GLU A 52 9.80 -11.36 -5.30
C GLU A 52 10.65 -12.58 -5.69
N GLN A 53 11.32 -13.21 -4.71
CA GLN A 53 12.11 -14.42 -4.97
C GLN A 53 11.23 -15.57 -5.45
N VAL A 54 10.10 -15.82 -4.80
CA VAL A 54 9.16 -16.90 -5.17
C VAL A 54 8.51 -16.61 -6.52
N PHE A 55 8.18 -15.35 -6.80
CA PHE A 55 7.65 -14.93 -8.09
C PHE A 55 8.69 -15.21 -9.18
N GLY A 56 9.90 -14.65 -9.07
CA GLY A 56 10.98 -14.85 -10.03
C GLY A 56 11.33 -16.32 -10.28
N GLU A 57 11.37 -17.16 -9.24
CA GLU A 57 11.58 -18.61 -9.38
C GLU A 57 10.46 -19.29 -10.16
N LYS A 58 9.20 -18.86 -10.03
CA LYS A 58 8.08 -19.43 -10.80
C LYS A 58 8.14 -19.07 -12.29
N PHE A 59 8.52 -17.83 -12.64
CA PHE A 59 8.64 -17.42 -14.05
C PHE A 59 9.89 -17.97 -14.72
N ALA A 60 11.01 -18.07 -14.00
CA ALA A 60 12.24 -18.62 -14.57
C ALA A 60 12.15 -20.13 -14.88
N ASN A 61 11.31 -20.88 -14.17
CA ASN A 61 11.06 -22.29 -14.45
C ASN A 61 9.91 -22.51 -15.48
N ALA A 62 9.27 -21.44 -15.94
CA ALA A 62 8.27 -21.49 -17.00
C ALA A 62 8.93 -21.37 -18.39
N ASP A 63 9.85 -22.27 -18.70
CA ASP A 63 10.36 -22.43 -20.07
C ASP A 63 9.42 -23.36 -20.86
N THR A 64 8.27 -22.83 -21.32
CA THR A 64 7.66 -23.05 -22.66
C THR A 64 6.24 -22.47 -22.71
N SER A 65 6.11 -21.28 -23.30
CA SER A 65 4.97 -20.76 -24.10
C SER A 65 4.74 -19.25 -23.88
N LEU A 66 5.79 -18.44 -24.09
CA LEU A 66 5.67 -16.99 -24.24
C LEU A 66 5.14 -16.56 -25.64
N ASP A 67 4.76 -17.52 -26.49
CA ASP A 67 4.15 -17.27 -27.81
C ASP A 67 2.61 -17.15 -27.75
N SER A 68 2.01 -17.22 -26.56
CA SER A 68 0.54 -17.16 -26.38
C SER A 68 0.04 -15.98 -25.54
N MET A 69 0.94 -15.11 -25.06
CA MET A 69 0.58 -13.98 -24.19
C MET A 69 0.69 -12.60 -24.88
N GLU A 70 0.96 -12.54 -26.19
CA GLU A 70 0.81 -11.28 -26.95
C GLU A 70 -0.65 -10.80 -27.01
N ASN A 71 -1.63 -11.61 -26.61
CA ASN A 71 -3.06 -11.27 -26.66
C ASN A 71 -3.67 -10.68 -25.37
N GLU A 72 -2.91 -10.51 -24.27
CA GLU A 72 -3.46 -9.99 -23.00
C GLU A 72 -2.88 -8.62 -22.56
N PHE A 73 -1.85 -8.10 -23.23
CA PHE A 73 -1.30 -6.77 -22.88
C PHE A 73 -1.99 -5.60 -23.59
N ASP A 74 -2.74 -5.85 -24.66
CA ASP A 74 -3.52 -4.84 -25.37
C ASP A 74 -4.87 -4.51 -24.68
N VAL A 75 -5.24 -5.18 -23.59
CA VAL A 75 -6.56 -5.01 -22.95
C VAL A 75 -6.55 -4.08 -21.72
N ILE A 76 -5.37 -3.70 -21.21
CA ILE A 76 -5.26 -2.90 -19.97
C ILE A 76 -5.25 -1.39 -20.26
N ASP A 77 -4.92 -0.96 -21.49
CA ASP A 77 -4.97 0.46 -21.86
C ASP A 77 -6.40 0.97 -22.11
N GLU A 78 -7.41 0.08 -22.06
CA GLU A 78 -8.81 0.41 -22.32
C GLU A 78 -9.66 0.54 -21.04
N LEU A 79 -9.05 0.48 -19.85
CA LEU A 79 -9.75 0.67 -18.58
C LEU A 79 -9.56 2.10 -18.03
N ASN A 80 -10.57 2.92 -18.36
CA ASN A 80 -11.08 4.13 -17.68
C ASN A 80 -10.37 5.49 -17.88
N GLU A 81 -10.65 6.12 -19.02
CA GLU A 81 -10.78 7.59 -19.10
C GLU A 81 -12.21 8.08 -18.73
N GLU A 82 -13.22 7.19 -18.60
CA GLU A 82 -14.60 7.57 -18.27
C GLU A 82 -14.83 7.84 -16.76
N GLU A 83 -14.22 7.07 -15.85
CA GLU A 83 -14.39 7.28 -14.39
C GLU A 83 -13.85 8.64 -13.92
N ALA A 84 -12.85 9.20 -14.61
CA ALA A 84 -12.31 10.51 -14.27
C ALA A 84 -13.24 11.68 -14.68
N GLN A 85 -14.19 11.45 -15.59
CA GLN A 85 -15.11 12.50 -16.08
C GLN A 85 -16.36 12.63 -15.21
N GLU A 86 -16.87 11.53 -14.63
CA GLU A 86 -18.03 11.56 -13.73
C GLU A 86 -17.74 12.28 -12.41
N GLU A 87 -16.55 12.09 -11.81
CA GLU A 87 -16.17 12.76 -10.55
C GLU A 87 -16.09 14.30 -10.72
N ILE A 88 -15.69 14.78 -11.90
CA ILE A 88 -15.57 16.22 -12.18
C ILE A 88 -16.95 16.85 -12.44
N GLU A 89 -17.88 16.13 -13.08
CA GLU A 89 -19.23 16.64 -13.35
C GLU A 89 -20.08 16.74 -12.07
N GLU A 90 -19.95 15.80 -11.13
CA GLU A 90 -20.65 15.86 -9.84
C GLU A 90 -20.19 17.05 -8.98
N ASP A 91 -18.88 17.34 -8.94
CA ASP A 91 -18.33 18.48 -8.19
C ASP A 91 -18.77 19.84 -8.77
N ILE A 92 -18.90 19.94 -10.10
CA ILE A 92 -19.38 21.17 -10.78
C ILE A 92 -20.90 21.37 -10.54
N LEU A 93 -21.69 20.29 -10.50
CA LEU A 93 -23.14 20.34 -10.26
C LEU A 93 -23.50 20.73 -8.82
N LEU A 94 -22.64 20.47 -7.84
CA LEU A 94 -22.85 20.84 -6.44
C LEU A 94 -22.69 22.36 -6.20
N ASP A 95 -21.79 23.01 -6.92
CA ASP A 95 -21.49 24.44 -6.75
C ASP A 95 -22.62 25.34 -7.30
N GLU A 96 -23.29 24.93 -8.38
CA GLU A 96 -24.41 25.69 -8.97
C GLU A 96 -25.71 25.66 -8.14
N MET A 97 -25.86 24.69 -7.22
CA MET A 97 -27.06 24.59 -6.38
C MET A 97 -27.04 25.50 -5.15
N GLU A 98 -25.87 26.00 -4.71
CA GLU A 98 -25.79 26.96 -3.60
C GLU A 98 -26.13 28.41 -4.02
N GLU A 99 -26.03 28.76 -5.31
CA GLU A 99 -26.20 30.16 -5.74
C GLU A 99 -27.65 30.56 -6.09
N THR A 100 -28.60 29.63 -6.17
CA THR A 100 -29.98 29.94 -6.59
C THR A 100 -31.04 29.60 -5.54
N GLY A 101 -31.10 30.44 -4.50
CA GLY A 101 -32.17 30.46 -3.50
C GLY A 101 -32.45 31.87 -2.95
N ALA A 102 -32.84 32.79 -3.84
CA ALA A 102 -33.38 34.14 -3.51
C ALA A 102 -34.77 34.06 -2.83
N PRO A 103 -35.47 35.16 -2.44
CA PRO A 103 -35.10 36.57 -2.21
C PRO A 103 -35.55 37.10 -0.82
N SER A 104 -35.19 38.36 -0.53
CA SER A 104 -35.63 39.19 0.60
C SER A 104 -37.15 39.36 0.76
N GLU A 105 -37.67 39.36 2.00
CA GLU A 105 -38.80 40.22 2.40
C GLU A 105 -38.58 40.84 3.80
N ASP A 106 -38.39 42.16 3.80
CA ASP A 106 -38.74 43.11 4.86
C ASP A 106 -40.07 42.72 5.55
N THR A 107 -40.29 42.79 6.87
CA THR A 107 -40.49 43.98 7.76
C THR A 107 -41.21 43.46 9.05
N PRO A 108 -41.58 44.26 10.09
CA PRO A 108 -40.80 45.04 11.06
C PRO A 108 -41.09 44.67 12.56
N ALA A 109 -40.25 45.20 13.46
CA ALA A 109 -40.46 45.68 14.85
C ALA A 109 -41.48 45.03 15.83
N GLU A 110 -41.00 44.75 17.07
CA GLU A 110 -41.53 45.21 18.40
C GLU A 110 -40.74 44.49 19.52
N GLU A 111 -39.92 45.21 20.29
CA GLU A 111 -40.19 45.79 21.64
C GLU A 111 -39.92 44.86 22.85
N THR A 112 -39.02 45.35 23.71
CA THR A 112 -39.04 45.30 25.20
C THR A 112 -38.55 44.06 25.98
N THR A 113 -37.52 44.33 26.82
CA THR A 113 -37.38 44.01 28.27
C THR A 113 -37.32 42.51 28.65
N GLU A 114 -36.37 41.99 29.44
CA GLU A 114 -36.15 42.29 30.86
C GLU A 114 -34.87 41.59 31.39
N GLN A 115 -34.31 42.15 32.46
CA GLN A 115 -33.10 41.72 33.17
C GLN A 115 -33.27 40.42 33.96
N GLY A 116 -32.14 39.73 34.18
CA GLY A 116 -31.95 38.73 35.24
C GLY A 116 -30.49 38.69 35.65
#